data_AF-A0A2V6NGN5-F1
#
_entry.id   AF-A0A2V6NGN5-F1
#
_cell.length_a   1.000
_cell.length_b   1.000
_cell.length_c   1.000
_cell.angle_alpha   90.00
_cell.angle_beta   90.00
_cell.angle_gamma   90.00
#
_symmetry.space_group_name_H-M   'P 1'
#
loop_
_entity.id
_entity.type
_entity.pdbx_description
1 polymer ?
#
loop_
_entity_poly.entity_id
_entity_poly.type
_entity_poly.pdbx_seq_one_letter_code
_entity_poly.pdbx_strand_id
1 'polypeptide(L)'
;MARQLGPGVVSPQDTTIAFRANGYIGRSVFLELDGHSENGDWPLVLPESIKQELAGAHHVIEIQCYVPTPVFHDALQNQGFERAPVPAFENSVYTLWARKLNNGVP
;
A
#
# COMPACT_ATOMS: atom_id res chain seq x y z
N MET A 1 -7.07 -14.82 -4.98
CA MET A 1 -5.73 -14.65 -4.40
C MET A 1 -5.65 -13.50 -3.40
N ALA A 2 -6.11 -12.27 -3.70
CA ALA A 2 -6.21 -11.22 -2.66
C ALA A 2 -7.33 -11.48 -1.61
N ARG A 3 -8.42 -12.17 -1.99
CA ARG A 3 -9.54 -12.57 -1.11
C ARG A 3 -9.16 -13.42 0.12
N GLN A 4 -7.97 -14.04 0.12
CA GLN A 4 -7.52 -14.90 1.21
C GLN A 4 -6.73 -14.14 2.29
N LEU A 5 -6.39 -12.87 2.05
CA LEU A 5 -5.55 -12.05 2.94
C LEU A 5 -6.34 -11.37 4.08
N GLY A 6 -7.67 -11.55 4.12
CA GLY A 6 -8.53 -11.06 5.21
C GLY A 6 -8.83 -9.55 5.18
N PRO A 7 -9.53 -9.02 6.20
CA PRO A 7 -9.71 -7.58 6.38
C PRO A 7 -8.35 -6.87 6.60
N GLY A 8 -8.24 -5.61 6.15
CA GLY A 8 -7.01 -4.81 6.30
C GLY A 8 -5.98 -4.96 5.17
N VAL A 9 -6.43 -5.38 3.99
CA VAL A 9 -5.65 -5.33 2.73
C VAL A 9 -5.96 -4.03 2.01
N VAL A 10 -4.92 -3.26 1.71
CA VAL A 10 -5.03 -2.05 0.89
C VAL A 10 -4.12 -2.16 -0.34
N SER A 11 -4.52 -1.55 -1.44
CA SER A 11 -3.65 -1.35 -2.60
C SER A 11 -3.91 0.06 -3.12
N PRO A 12 -3.23 1.07 -2.55
CA PRO A 12 -3.47 2.46 -2.92
C PRO A 12 -3.21 2.76 -4.40
N GLN A 13 -2.39 1.95 -5.07
CA GLN A 13 -2.12 2.07 -6.52
C GLN A 13 -3.24 1.47 -7.39
N ASP A 14 -3.97 0.47 -6.90
CA ASP A 14 -5.13 -0.12 -7.58
C ASP A 14 -6.20 -0.51 -6.55
N THR A 15 -7.15 0.40 -6.34
CA THR A 15 -8.23 0.24 -5.37
C THR A 15 -9.17 -0.92 -5.72
N THR A 16 -9.16 -1.42 -6.97
CA THR A 16 -9.98 -2.58 -7.37
C THR A 16 -9.46 -3.89 -6.78
N ILE A 17 -8.15 -3.99 -6.49
CA ILE A 17 -7.55 -5.14 -5.82
C ILE A 17 -8.10 -5.25 -4.39
N ALA A 18 -8.07 -4.15 -3.64
CA ALA A 18 -8.65 -4.09 -2.30
C ALA A 18 -10.15 -4.41 -2.34
N PHE A 19 -10.90 -3.77 -3.23
CA PHE A 19 -12.33 -4.01 -3.40
C PHE A 19 -12.67 -5.48 -3.66
N ARG A 20 -11.92 -6.15 -4.55
CA ARG A 20 -12.13 -7.58 -4.84
C ARG A 20 -11.75 -8.50 -3.69
N ALA A 21 -10.89 -8.05 -2.78
CA ALA A 21 -10.42 -8.83 -1.64
C ALA A 21 -11.40 -8.79 -0.46
N ASN A 22 -11.90 -7.60 -0.11
CA ASN A 22 -12.66 -7.38 1.13
C ASN A 22 -13.90 -6.47 0.96
N GLY A 23 -14.24 -6.08 -0.27
CA GLY A 23 -15.38 -5.18 -0.57
C GLY A 23 -15.12 -3.71 -0.25
N TYR A 24 -13.91 -3.35 0.19
CA TYR A 24 -13.54 -1.98 0.54
C TYR A 24 -12.90 -1.26 -0.64
N ILE A 25 -13.46 -0.10 -1.00
CA ILE A 25 -12.84 0.83 -1.95
C ILE A 25 -11.96 1.78 -1.11
N GLY A 26 -10.65 1.58 -1.20
CA GLY A 26 -9.64 2.41 -0.53
C GLY A 26 -9.41 3.76 -1.21
N ARG A 27 -8.46 4.54 -0.68
CA ARG A 27 -8.01 5.78 -1.34
C ARG A 27 -7.00 5.45 -2.43
N SER A 28 -7.05 6.21 -3.52
CA SER A 28 -6.07 6.08 -4.60
C SER A 28 -4.89 7.00 -4.35
N VAL A 29 -3.69 6.45 -4.26
CA VAL A 29 -2.45 7.24 -4.09
C VAL A 29 -2.26 8.21 -5.25
N PHE A 30 -2.64 7.84 -6.47
CA PHE A 30 -2.54 8.73 -7.64
C PHE A 30 -3.45 9.96 -7.50
N LEU A 31 -4.73 9.73 -7.19
CA LEU A 31 -5.68 10.83 -7.03
C LEU A 31 -5.30 11.76 -5.88
N GLU A 32 -4.78 11.19 -4.79
CA GLU A 32 -4.34 11.97 -3.63
C GLU A 32 -3.06 12.77 -3.95
N LEU A 33 -2.11 12.22 -4.71
CA LEU A 33 -0.91 12.94 -5.15
C LEU A 33 -1.24 14.06 -6.14
N ASP A 34 -2.12 13.82 -7.11
CA ASP A 34 -2.59 14.84 -8.05
C ASP A 34 -3.32 15.98 -7.33
N GLY A 35 -4.19 15.62 -6.37
CA GLY A 35 -4.99 16.57 -5.59
C GLY A 35 -4.19 17.39 -4.58
N HIS A 36 -2.98 16.95 -4.22
CA HIS A 36 -2.09 17.62 -3.26
C HIS A 36 -0.73 17.98 -3.89
N SER A 37 -0.72 18.29 -5.19
CA SER A 37 0.50 18.74 -5.88
C SER A 37 1.05 20.03 -5.27
N GLU A 38 2.38 20.10 -5.18
CA GLU A 38 3.12 21.26 -4.67
C GLU A 38 3.88 21.89 -5.85
N ASN A 39 3.52 23.12 -6.23
CA ASN A 39 4.10 23.83 -7.38
C ASN A 39 3.99 23.09 -8.73
N GLY A 40 2.98 22.22 -8.89
CA GLY A 40 2.78 21.43 -10.11
C GLY A 40 3.54 20.10 -10.14
N ASP A 41 4.30 19.79 -9.10
CA ASP A 41 4.95 18.49 -8.90
C ASP A 41 4.18 17.66 -7.87
N TRP A 42 4.32 16.33 -7.93
CA TRP A 42 3.83 15.46 -6.87
C TRP A 42 4.62 15.68 -5.58
N PRO A 43 3.97 15.64 -4.41
CA PRO A 43 4.66 15.80 -3.13
C PRO A 43 5.66 14.65 -2.93
N LEU A 44 6.81 14.98 -2.35
CA LEU A 44 7.90 14.02 -2.06
C LEU A 44 7.54 13.03 -0.93
N VAL A 45 6.43 13.27 -0.25
CA VAL A 45 5.92 12.47 0.85
C VAL A 45 4.49 12.04 0.54
N LEU A 46 4.08 10.89 1.08
CA LEU A 46 2.68 10.47 0.92
C LEU A 46 1.73 11.49 1.58
N PRO A 47 0.61 11.82 0.91
CA PRO A 47 -0.48 12.57 1.53
C PRO A 47 -0.95 11.91 2.82
N GLU A 48 -1.38 12.74 3.79
CA GLU A 48 -1.80 12.26 5.12
C GLU A 48 -2.97 11.26 5.04
N SER A 49 -3.85 11.45 4.06
CA SER A 49 -4.96 10.55 3.76
C SER A 49 -4.49 9.12 3.46
N ILE A 50 -3.41 8.95 2.71
CA ILE A 50 -2.81 7.64 2.41
C ILE A 50 -2.12 7.06 3.65
N LYS A 51 -1.42 7.89 4.42
CA LYS A 51 -0.79 7.44 5.68
C LYS A 51 -1.81 6.88 6.67
N GLN A 52 -2.96 7.54 6.81
CA GLN A 52 -4.05 7.06 7.68
C GLN A 52 -4.61 5.71 7.22
N GLU A 53 -4.75 5.50 5.92
CA GLU A 53 -5.18 4.22 5.37
C GLU A 53 -4.14 3.11 5.63
N LEU A 54 -2.86 3.42 5.47
CA LEU A 54 -1.76 2.51 5.77
C LEU A 54 -1.69 2.17 7.27
N ALA A 55 -1.99 3.11 8.17
CA ALA A 55 -1.99 2.89 9.62
C ALA A 55 -2.98 1.78 10.05
N GLY A 56 -4.13 1.68 9.37
CA GLY A 56 -5.13 0.63 9.60
C GLY A 56 -4.87 -0.67 8.84
N ALA A 57 -3.88 -0.70 7.94
CA ALA A 57 -3.61 -1.86 7.11
C ALA A 57 -2.70 -2.89 7.82
N HIS A 58 -3.06 -4.17 7.63
CA HIS A 58 -2.20 -5.31 7.98
C HIS A 58 -1.36 -5.75 6.79
N HIS A 59 -1.92 -5.61 5.59
CA HIS A 59 -1.31 -6.02 4.34
C HIS A 59 -1.45 -4.92 3.29
N VAL A 60 -0.39 -4.67 2.53
CA VAL A 60 -0.39 -3.75 1.39
C VAL A 60 0.06 -4.51 0.15
N ILE A 61 -0.70 -4.39 -0.94
CA ILE A 61 -0.25 -4.86 -2.26
C ILE A 61 0.26 -3.65 -3.03
N GLU A 62 1.57 -3.64 -3.27
CA GLU A 62 2.27 -2.68 -4.12
C GLU A 62 2.36 -3.22 -5.55
N ILE A 63 2.30 -2.31 -6.53
CA ILE A 63 2.55 -2.56 -7.95
C ILE A 63 3.84 -1.83 -8.35
N GLN A 64 4.91 -2.58 -8.58
CA GLN A 64 6.28 -2.08 -8.74
C GLN A 64 6.57 -1.33 -10.05
N CYS A 65 5.64 -1.35 -11.02
CA CYS A 65 5.85 -0.74 -12.34
C CYS A 65 5.31 0.69 -12.47
N TYR A 66 4.80 1.29 -11.39
CA TYR A 66 4.23 2.64 -11.42
C TYR A 66 5.12 3.69 -10.75
N VAL A 67 5.06 4.93 -11.21
CA VAL A 67 5.60 6.06 -10.42
C VAL A 67 4.50 6.52 -9.46
N PRO A 68 4.78 6.82 -8.18
CA PRO A 68 6.10 6.91 -7.55
C PRO A 68 6.42 5.69 -6.67
N THR A 69 6.80 4.56 -7.28
CA THR A 69 7.22 3.33 -6.55
C THR A 69 8.29 3.60 -5.49
N PRO A 70 9.36 4.39 -5.72
CA PRO A 70 10.37 4.62 -4.68
C PRO A 70 9.82 5.34 -3.43
N VAL A 71 9.02 6.39 -3.61
CA VAL A 71 8.42 7.15 -2.50
C VAL A 71 7.44 6.28 -1.71
N PHE A 72 6.63 5.49 -2.43
CA PHE A 72 5.67 4.60 -1.80
C PHE A 72 6.36 3.46 -1.05
N HIS A 73 7.38 2.83 -1.65
CA HIS A 73 8.21 1.80 -1.02
C HIS A 73 8.86 2.31 0.26
N ASP A 74 9.50 3.48 0.21
CA ASP A 74 10.17 4.08 1.38
C ASP A 74 9.17 4.38 2.50
N ALA A 75 7.98 4.88 2.15
CA ALA A 75 6.92 5.15 3.10
C ALA A 75 6.36 3.87 3.75
N LEU A 76 6.33 2.73 3.05
CA LEU A 76 5.95 1.44 3.62
C LEU A 76 6.99 0.94 4.62
N GLN A 77 8.27 1.01 4.27
CA GLN A 77 9.36 0.63 5.17
C GLN A 77 9.37 1.49 6.46
N ASN A 78 9.22 2.80 6.30
CA ASN A 78 9.16 3.74 7.44
C ASN A 78 7.96 3.50 8.36
N GLN A 79 6.88 2.89 7.86
CA GLN A 79 5.68 2.55 8.64
C GLN A 79 5.69 1.13 9.21
N GLY A 80 6.83 0.44 9.13
CA GLY A 80 7.04 -0.89 9.73
C GLY A 80 6.48 -2.04 8.89
N PHE A 81 6.29 -1.85 7.59
CA PHE A 81 5.97 -2.94 6.68
C PHE A 81 7.24 -3.62 6.17
N GLU A 82 7.15 -4.93 5.94
CA GLU A 82 8.20 -5.73 5.33
C GLU A 82 7.64 -6.57 4.19
N ARG A 83 8.50 -6.89 3.21
CA ARG A 83 8.10 -7.71 2.07
C ARG A 83 7.77 -9.13 2.54
N ALA A 84 6.58 -9.58 2.22
CA ALA A 84 6.13 -10.95 2.47
C ALA A 84 6.12 -11.71 1.14
N PRO A 85 6.94 -12.77 0.98
CA PRO A 85 6.95 -13.54 -0.25
C PRO A 85 5.62 -14.28 -0.42
N VAL A 86 5.04 -14.18 -1.61
CA VAL A 86 3.82 -14.90 -2.00
C VAL A 86 4.13 -15.64 -3.30
N PRO A 87 4.06 -16.99 -3.34
CA PRO A 87 4.36 -17.75 -4.56
C PRO A 87 3.54 -17.30 -5.78
N ALA A 88 2.31 -16.85 -5.55
CA ALA A 88 1.43 -16.27 -6.57
C ALA A 88 1.98 -15.05 -7.29
N PHE A 89 2.85 -14.29 -6.61
CA PHE A 89 3.41 -13.04 -7.10
C PHE A 89 4.79 -13.23 -7.70
N GLU A 90 5.30 -14.46 -7.72
CA GLU A 90 6.55 -14.80 -8.38
C GLU A 90 6.49 -14.41 -9.86
N ASN A 91 7.50 -13.67 -10.33
CA ASN A 91 7.56 -13.08 -11.68
C ASN A 91 6.41 -12.12 -12.03
N SER A 92 5.69 -11.59 -11.05
CA SER A 92 4.67 -10.56 -11.24
C SER A 92 5.17 -9.17 -10.87
N VAL A 93 4.44 -8.12 -11.27
CA VAL A 93 4.69 -6.74 -10.83
C VAL A 93 4.19 -6.46 -9.42
N TYR A 94 3.53 -7.43 -8.76
CA TYR A 94 2.94 -7.26 -7.44
C TYR A 94 3.93 -7.64 -6.34
N THR A 95 3.93 -6.87 -5.26
CA THR A 95 4.63 -7.20 -4.02
C THR A 95 3.66 -7.11 -2.86
N LEU A 96 3.63 -8.15 -2.03
CA LEU A 96 2.92 -8.11 -0.75
C LEU A 96 3.85 -7.53 0.31
N TRP A 97 3.32 -6.59 1.06
CA TRP A 97 3.92 -6.03 2.25
C TRP A 97 3.05 -6.41 3.45
N ALA A 98 3.65 -6.97 4.49
CA ALA A 98 2.98 -7.30 5.75
C ALA A 98 3.50 -6.38 6.84
N ARG A 99 2.61 -5.91 7.71
CA ARG A 99 3.01 -5.14 8.89
C ARG A 99 3.79 -6.05 9.84
N LYS A 100 4.97 -5.60 10.29
CA LYS A 100 5.70 -6.31 11.35
C LYS A 100 4.79 -6.46 12.57
N LEU A 101 4.62 -7.69 13.03
CA LEU A 101 4.06 -7.92 14.37
C LEU A 101 5.10 -7.40 15.36
N ASN A 102 4.81 -6.29 16.02
CA ASN A 102 5.59 -5.89 17.17
C ASN A 102 5.42 -7.00 18.21
N ASN A 103 6.49 -7.74 18.52
CA ASN A 103 6.56 -8.65 19.67
C ASN A 103 6.59 -7.83 20.98
N GLY A 104 5.59 -6.98 21.19
CA GLY A 104 5.30 -6.36 22.47
C GLY A 104 4.73 -7.42 23.39
N VAL A 105 5.61 -8.01 24.19
CA VAL A 105 5.26 -8.58 25.50
C VAL A 105 4.43 -7.54 26.26
N PRO A 106 3.33 -7.93 26.93
CA PRO A 106 2.39 -7.03 27.60
C PRO A 106 3.03 -6.07 28.60
#